data_AF-A0A5C9EHM0-F1
#
_entry.id   AF-A0A5C9EHM0-F1
#
_cell.length_a   1.000
_cell.length_b   1.000
_cell.length_c   1.000
_cell.angle_alpha   90.00
_cell.angle_beta   90.00
_cell.angle_gamma   90.00
#
_symmetry.space_group_name_H-M   'P 1'
#
loop_
_entity.id
_entity.type
_entity.pdbx_description
1 polymer ?
#
loop_
_entity_poly.entity_id
_entity_poly.type
_entity_poly.pdbx_seq_one_letter_code
_entity_poly.pdbx_strand_id
1 'polypeptide(L)'
;MAITDHAEIMLYNPTALNDIESSTNQANDPNNFVAFQGIEYTNVETGHYICIFEGEQLLKSPVLDSYFIVKKPNQLWSILDNFTYETNTRALALPHHTTKKSYMQDWTYVNPKYVKLAEVTSVHGECLFEQRHELN
;
A
#
# COMPACT_ATOMS: atom_id res chain seq x y z
N MET A 1 -3.41 10.06 -7.92
CA MET A 1 -4.34 9.01 -7.42
C MET A 1 -3.68 7.66 -7.63
N ALA A 2 -3.99 6.63 -6.86
CA ALA A 2 -3.55 5.27 -7.10
C ALA A 2 -4.74 4.31 -6.99
N ILE A 3 -4.78 3.27 -7.81
CA ILE A 3 -5.69 2.13 -7.60
C ILE A 3 -4.95 1.17 -6.66
N THR A 4 -5.48 0.95 -5.46
CA THR A 4 -4.78 0.22 -4.39
C THR A 4 -5.70 -0.83 -3.81
N ASP A 5 -5.86 -1.94 -4.55
CA ASP A 5 -6.72 -3.06 -4.12
C ASP A 5 -5.95 -4.03 -3.21
N HIS A 6 -6.68 -4.84 -2.45
CA HIS A 6 -6.14 -5.83 -1.51
C HIS A 6 -5.39 -6.93 -2.26
N ALA A 7 -4.07 -7.04 -2.04
CA ALA A 7 -3.24 -8.06 -2.67
C ALA A 7 -3.73 -9.49 -2.38
N GLU A 8 -4.27 -9.71 -1.19
CA GLU A 8 -4.84 -10.98 -0.72
C GLU A 8 -6.02 -11.43 -1.59
N ILE A 9 -6.85 -10.49 -2.06
CA ILE A 9 -7.97 -10.77 -2.96
C ILE A 9 -7.46 -11.08 -4.36
N MET A 10 -6.41 -10.37 -4.79
CA MET A 10 -5.81 -10.54 -6.12
C MET A 10 -5.17 -11.92 -6.33
N LEU A 11 -4.84 -12.66 -5.27
CA LEU A 11 -4.40 -14.07 -5.39
C LEU A 11 -5.41 -14.96 -6.11
N TYR A 12 -6.70 -14.69 -5.94
CA TYR A 12 -7.77 -15.49 -6.55
C TYR A 12 -8.04 -15.10 -8.01
N ASN A 13 -7.44 -14.02 -8.49
CA ASN A 13 -7.49 -13.58 -9.87
C ASN A 13 -6.15 -12.95 -10.30
N PRO A 14 -5.12 -13.74 -10.63
CA PRO A 14 -3.80 -13.22 -10.96
C PRO A 14 -3.77 -12.28 -12.17
N THR A 15 -4.75 -12.39 -13.08
CA THR A 15 -4.88 -11.46 -14.21
C THR A 15 -5.32 -10.07 -13.77
N ALA A 16 -6.00 -9.92 -12.64
CA ALA A 16 -6.43 -8.63 -12.13
C ALA A 16 -5.27 -7.66 -11.87
N LEU A 17 -4.08 -8.16 -11.50
CA LEU A 17 -2.90 -7.31 -11.33
C LEU A 17 -2.42 -6.70 -12.66
N ASN A 18 -2.59 -7.41 -13.79
CA ASN A 18 -2.30 -6.84 -15.10
C ASN A 18 -3.36 -5.79 -15.49
N ASP A 19 -4.62 -6.05 -15.16
CA ASP A 19 -5.72 -5.13 -15.44
C ASP A 19 -5.59 -3.83 -14.63
N ILE A 20 -5.22 -3.92 -13.35
CA ILE A 20 -4.94 -2.77 -12.48
C ILE A 20 -3.77 -1.96 -13.02
N GLU A 21 -2.66 -2.63 -13.38
CA GLU A 21 -1.49 -1.94 -13.93
C GLU A 21 -1.85 -1.20 -15.22
N SER A 22 -2.51 -1.90 -16.15
CA SER A 22 -2.90 -1.33 -17.44
C SER A 22 -3.86 -0.15 -17.27
N SER A 23 -4.87 -0.30 -16.43
CA SER A 23 -5.86 0.76 -16.16
C SER A 23 -5.22 1.98 -15.51
N THR A 24 -4.29 1.76 -14.58
CA THR A 24 -3.54 2.85 -13.93
C THR A 24 -2.67 3.60 -14.94
N ASN A 25 -1.97 2.88 -15.82
CA ASN A 25 -1.16 3.48 -16.87
C ASN A 25 -2.00 4.26 -17.89
N GLN A 26 -3.18 3.73 -18.28
CA GLN A 26 -4.10 4.42 -19.19
C GLN A 26 -4.69 5.69 -18.58
N ALA A 27 -4.88 5.72 -17.26
CA ALA A 27 -5.37 6.89 -16.54
C ALA A 27 -4.30 7.97 -16.34
N ASN A 28 -3.02 7.65 -16.51
CA ASN A 28 -1.93 8.59 -16.35
C ASN A 28 -1.85 9.56 -17.54
N ASP A 29 -2.12 10.84 -17.27
CA ASP A 29 -1.95 11.93 -18.23
C ASP A 29 -0.92 12.91 -17.64
N PRO A 30 0.36 12.86 -18.07
CA PRO A 30 1.44 13.63 -17.45
C PRO A 30 1.19 15.15 -17.35
N ASN A 31 0.30 15.71 -18.19
CA ASN A 31 -0.01 17.13 -18.20
C ASN A 31 -1.24 17.50 -17.38
N ASN A 32 -2.10 16.53 -17.05
CA ASN A 32 -3.39 16.79 -16.39
C ASN A 32 -3.60 15.99 -15.11
N PHE A 33 -3.08 14.77 -15.04
CA PHE A 33 -3.32 13.84 -13.95
C PHE A 33 -2.22 12.79 -13.81
N VAL A 34 -1.61 12.74 -12.62
CA VAL A 34 -0.64 11.69 -12.30
C VAL A 34 -1.33 10.52 -11.59
N ALA A 35 -1.33 9.37 -12.26
CA ALA A 35 -1.72 8.09 -11.68
C ALA A 35 -0.46 7.34 -11.22
N PHE A 36 -0.50 6.82 -10.00
CA PHE A 36 0.59 5.99 -9.46
C PHE A 36 0.14 4.54 -9.39
N GLN A 37 1.05 3.63 -9.72
CA GLN A 37 0.87 2.22 -9.44
C GLN A 37 0.80 2.01 -7.92
N GLY A 38 -0.08 1.12 -7.48
CA GLY A 38 -0.15 0.78 -6.07
C GLY A 38 -0.89 -0.51 -5.78
N ILE A 39 -0.68 -1.01 -4.57
CA ILE A 39 -1.30 -2.23 -4.07
C ILE A 39 -1.39 -2.15 -2.54
N GLU A 40 -2.44 -2.71 -1.96
CA GLU A 40 -2.58 -2.81 -0.51
C GLU A 40 -2.00 -4.14 0.00
N TYR A 41 -1.10 -4.04 0.96
CA TYR A 41 -0.68 -5.12 1.84
C TYR A 41 -1.57 -5.11 3.09
N THR A 42 -2.34 -6.17 3.33
CA THR A 42 -3.42 -6.19 4.34
C THR A 42 -3.08 -7.18 5.45
N ASN A 43 -2.47 -6.76 6.56
CA ASN A 43 -2.17 -7.66 7.68
C ASN A 43 -2.91 -7.25 8.96
N VAL A 44 -3.79 -8.13 9.45
CA VAL A 44 -4.63 -7.88 10.63
C VAL A 44 -3.85 -7.86 11.96
N GLU A 45 -2.67 -8.48 12.00
CA GLU A 45 -1.83 -8.56 13.20
C GLU A 45 -0.83 -7.41 13.29
N THR A 46 -0.25 -7.00 12.16
CA THR A 46 0.84 -6.01 12.12
C THR A 46 0.48 -4.68 11.46
N GLY A 47 -0.74 -4.54 10.97
CA GLY A 47 -1.22 -3.35 10.26
C GLY A 47 -1.13 -3.44 8.74
N HIS A 48 -1.82 -2.52 8.07
CA HIS A 48 -1.94 -2.47 6.62
C HIS A 48 -0.99 -1.43 6.05
N TYR A 49 -0.48 -1.68 4.85
CA TYR A 49 0.33 -0.71 4.12
C TYR A 49 -0.20 -0.55 2.70
N ILE A 50 -0.45 0.69 2.31
CA ILE A 50 -0.60 1.05 0.90
C ILE A 50 0.79 1.24 0.33
N CYS A 51 1.16 0.38 -0.62
CA CYS A 51 2.42 0.51 -1.35
C CYS A 51 2.17 1.26 -2.66
N ILE A 52 2.91 2.34 -2.89
CA ILE A 52 2.81 3.18 -4.09
C ILE A 52 4.17 3.18 -4.80
N PHE A 53 4.17 3.08 -6.12
CA PHE A 53 5.36 2.99 -6.95
C PHE A 53 5.43 4.15 -7.93
N GLU A 54 6.62 4.73 -8.07
CA GLU A 54 6.90 5.78 -9.04
C GLU A 54 7.28 5.18 -10.39
N GLY A 55 6.28 4.88 -11.20
CA GLY A 55 6.50 4.35 -12.54
C GLY A 55 5.26 3.67 -13.09
N GLU A 56 5.44 2.96 -14.20
CA GLU A 56 4.39 2.26 -14.94
C GLU A 56 4.27 0.78 -14.56
N GLN A 57 5.17 0.29 -13.70
CA GLN A 57 5.22 -1.12 -13.30
C GLN A 57 4.61 -1.31 -11.92
N LEU A 58 3.69 -2.27 -11.82
CA LEU A 58 3.13 -2.74 -10.57
C LEU A 58 3.96 -3.92 -10.03
N LEU A 59 4.10 -3.99 -8.71
CA LEU A 59 4.68 -5.16 -8.05
C LEU A 59 3.67 -6.33 -8.10
N LYS A 60 3.97 -7.35 -8.92
CA LYS A 60 3.08 -8.51 -9.14
C LYS A 60 3.60 -9.82 -8.54
N SER A 61 4.90 -9.90 -8.26
CA SER A 61 5.54 -11.12 -7.77
C SER A 61 6.62 -10.79 -6.73
N PRO A 62 6.56 -11.41 -5.53
CA PRO A 62 5.41 -12.16 -5.03
C PRO A 62 4.18 -11.24 -4.91
N VAL A 63 2.98 -11.81 -5.01
CA VAL A 63 1.76 -11.08 -4.61
C VAL A 63 1.88 -10.75 -3.13
N LEU A 64 1.61 -9.50 -2.73
CA LEU A 64 1.74 -9.02 -1.36
C LEU A 64 0.62 -9.52 -0.43
N ASP A 65 0.22 -10.77 -0.57
CA ASP A 65 -0.77 -11.41 0.28
C ASP A 65 -0.16 -11.71 1.66
N SER A 66 -0.74 -11.15 2.71
CA SER A 66 -0.23 -11.36 4.07
C SER A 66 -0.60 -12.72 4.69
N TYR A 67 -1.62 -13.42 4.18
CA TYR A 67 -2.11 -14.65 4.82
C TYR A 67 -1.21 -15.87 4.53
N PHE A 68 -0.70 -15.97 3.32
CA PHE A 68 -0.01 -17.15 2.82
C PHE A 68 1.43 -16.85 2.42
N ILE A 69 1.72 -15.67 1.86
CA ILE A 69 2.99 -15.39 1.20
C ILE A 69 3.88 -14.45 2.02
N VAL A 70 3.42 -13.21 2.25
CA VAL A 70 4.17 -12.10 2.85
C VAL A 70 3.69 -11.86 4.28
N LYS A 71 3.90 -12.83 5.16
CA LYS A 71 3.25 -12.85 6.49
C LYS A 71 3.68 -11.75 7.45
N LYS A 72 4.82 -11.09 7.22
CA LYS A 72 5.33 -10.05 8.11
C LYS A 72 5.87 -8.84 7.35
N PRO A 73 5.80 -7.63 7.93
CA PRO A 73 6.34 -6.42 7.30
C PRO A 73 7.82 -6.50 6.92
N ASN A 74 8.65 -7.23 7.68
CA ASN A 74 10.06 -7.40 7.31
C ASN A 74 10.24 -8.09 5.94
N GLN A 75 9.34 -9.01 5.59
CA GLN A 75 9.35 -9.64 4.26
C GLN A 75 8.89 -8.64 3.20
N LEU A 76 7.85 -7.84 3.50
CA LEU A 76 7.42 -6.75 2.64
C LEU A 76 8.58 -5.80 2.32
N TRP A 77 9.37 -5.41 3.33
CA TRP A 77 10.52 -4.53 3.13
C TRP A 77 11.56 -5.12 2.18
N SER A 78 11.92 -6.40 2.35
CA SER A 78 12.85 -7.08 1.44
C SER A 78 12.29 -7.20 0.01
N ILE A 79 10.98 -7.40 -0.13
CA ILE A 79 10.31 -7.47 -1.44
C ILE A 79 10.35 -6.10 -2.13
N LEU A 80 10.07 -5.02 -1.40
CA LEU A 80 10.20 -3.66 -1.91
C LEU A 80 11.66 -3.33 -2.27
N ASP A 81 12.63 -3.77 -1.47
CA ASP A 81 14.07 -3.61 -1.78
C ASP A 81 14.39 -4.23 -3.15
N ASN A 82 14.03 -5.50 -3.34
CA ASN A 82 14.27 -6.22 -4.58
C ASN A 82 13.56 -5.56 -5.76
N PHE A 83 12.27 -5.21 -5.62
CA PHE A 83 11.53 -4.54 -6.67
C PHE A 83 12.18 -3.21 -7.07
N THR A 84 12.56 -2.38 -6.09
CA THR A 84 13.22 -1.10 -6.36
C THR A 84 14.58 -1.27 -7.04
N TYR A 85 15.32 -2.32 -6.68
CA TYR A 85 16.61 -2.64 -7.29
C TYR A 85 16.46 -3.13 -8.73
N GLU A 86 15.52 -4.05 -8.99
CA GLU A 86 15.32 -4.68 -10.30
C GLU A 86 14.73 -3.72 -11.33
N THR A 87 13.82 -2.84 -10.90
CA THR A 87 13.06 -1.96 -11.80
C THR A 87 13.57 -0.52 -11.81
N ASN A 88 14.49 -0.18 -10.91
CA ASN A 88 14.92 1.19 -10.63
C ASN A 88 13.73 2.14 -10.27
N THR A 89 12.60 1.57 -9.84
CA THR A 89 11.40 2.31 -9.41
C THR A 89 11.49 2.63 -7.93
N ARG A 90 11.14 3.85 -7.53
CA ARG A 90 11.02 4.20 -6.10
C ARG A 90 9.67 3.74 -5.56
N ALA A 91 9.65 3.32 -4.30
CA ALA A 91 8.44 2.90 -3.61
C ALA A 91 8.23 3.70 -2.32
N LEU A 92 6.97 3.95 -1.97
CA LEU A 92 6.54 4.42 -0.67
C LEU A 92 5.58 3.41 -0.06
N ALA A 93 5.63 3.27 1.26
CA ALA A 93 4.66 2.49 2.03
C ALA A 93 3.98 3.41 3.03
N LEU A 94 2.65 3.44 3.01
CA LEU A 94 1.83 4.31 3.85
C LEU A 94 1.04 3.41 4.81
N PRO A 95 1.26 3.50 6.14
CA PRO A 95 0.38 2.89 7.12
C PRO A 95 -1.08 3.31 6.85
N HIS A 96 -1.97 2.33 6.71
CA HIS A 96 -3.39 2.50 6.41
C HIS A 96 -4.23 1.91 7.54
N HIS A 97 -5.42 2.48 7.80
CA HIS A 97 -6.30 2.05 8.88
C HIS A 97 -5.63 2.07 10.27
N THR A 98 -4.74 3.03 10.50
CA THR A 98 -3.86 3.05 11.69
C THR A 98 -4.61 3.13 13.02
N THR A 99 -5.87 3.57 13.00
CA THR A 99 -6.74 3.67 14.18
C THR A 99 -7.79 2.55 14.29
N LYS A 100 -7.83 1.62 13.33
CA LYS A 100 -8.80 0.52 13.36
C LYS A 100 -8.46 -0.45 14.44
N LYS A 101 -9.40 -0.64 15.36
CA LYS A 101 -9.23 -1.66 16.40
C LYS A 101 -9.00 -3.06 15.81
N SER A 102 -9.60 -3.38 14.66
CA SER A 102 -9.38 -4.68 14.02
C SER A 102 -8.08 -4.76 13.22
N TYR A 103 -7.42 -3.64 12.92
CA TYR A 103 -6.21 -3.55 12.08
C TYR A 103 -5.19 -2.58 12.67
N MET A 104 -4.90 -2.68 13.97
CA MET A 104 -4.00 -1.72 14.62
C MET A 104 -2.62 -1.76 13.97
N GLN A 105 -2.04 -0.59 13.72
CA GLN A 105 -0.69 -0.50 13.22
C GLN A 105 0.32 -0.86 14.30
N ASP A 106 1.13 -1.91 14.07
CA ASP A 106 2.31 -2.16 14.88
C ASP A 106 3.46 -1.26 14.38
N TRP A 107 3.74 -0.21 15.14
CA TRP A 107 4.76 0.78 14.79
C TRP A 107 6.20 0.26 14.97
N THR A 108 6.41 -0.89 15.61
CA THR A 108 7.75 -1.48 15.78
C THR A 108 8.33 -2.02 14.47
N TYR A 109 7.46 -2.29 13.49
CA TYR A 109 7.85 -2.78 12.16
C TYR A 109 8.11 -1.67 11.13
N VAL A 110 7.99 -0.41 11.50
CA VAL A 110 8.15 0.73 10.59
C VAL A 110 9.55 0.76 10.00
N ASN A 111 9.62 0.82 8.67
CA ASN A 111 10.86 1.04 7.96
C ASN A 111 10.93 2.48 7.44
N PRO A 112 11.80 3.35 8.00
CA PRO A 112 11.90 4.75 7.61
C PRO A 112 12.43 4.94 6.18
N LYS A 113 12.94 3.91 5.51
CA LYS A 113 13.25 3.95 4.07
C LYS A 113 11.98 4.18 3.24
N TYR A 114 10.90 3.46 3.56
CA TYR A 114 9.66 3.43 2.79
C TYR A 114 8.54 4.26 3.42
N VAL A 115 8.47 4.28 4.75
CA VAL A 115 7.43 4.97 5.51
C VAL A 115 7.90 6.38 5.82
N LYS A 116 7.32 7.36 5.12
CA LYS A 116 7.62 8.81 5.29
C LYS A 116 6.45 9.62 5.83
N LEU A 117 5.25 9.05 5.74
CA LEU A 117 3.99 9.67 6.10
C LEU A 117 3.01 8.57 6.51
N ALA A 118 1.98 8.95 7.26
CA ALA A 118 0.93 8.05 7.74
C ALA A 118 -0.45 8.62 7.45
N GLU A 119 -1.42 7.75 7.22
CA GLU A 119 -2.83 8.14 7.06
C GLU A 119 -3.37 8.68 8.39
N VAL A 120 -3.94 9.90 8.35
CA VAL A 120 -4.58 10.56 9.50
C VAL A 120 -6.10 10.62 9.40
N THR A 121 -6.65 10.37 8.22
CA THR A 121 -8.09 10.37 7.94
C THR A 121 -8.39 9.41 6.79
N SER A 122 -9.49 8.68 6.91
CA SER A 122 -9.95 7.69 5.94
C SER A 122 -11.46 7.78 5.77
N VAL A 123 -11.94 7.74 4.52
CA VAL A 123 -13.38 7.70 4.20
C VAL A 123 -14.04 6.40 4.67
N HIS A 124 -13.24 5.37 4.95
CA HIS A 124 -13.68 4.09 5.49
C HIS A 124 -13.82 4.10 7.03
N GLY A 125 -13.94 5.29 7.62
CA GLY A 125 -14.51 5.50 8.95
C GLY A 125 -13.52 5.78 10.06
N GLU A 126 -12.30 6.23 9.73
CA GLU A 126 -11.19 6.28 10.68
C GLU A 126 -10.37 7.54 10.59
N CYS A 127 -10.28 8.26 11.71
CA CYS A 127 -9.49 9.47 11.83
C CYS A 127 -8.62 9.36 13.08
N LEU A 128 -7.34 9.67 12.94
CA LEU A 128 -6.47 10.00 14.08
C LEU A 128 -6.93 11.28 14.79
N PHE A 129 -7.81 12.04 14.13
CA PHE A 129 -8.43 13.25 14.66
C PHE A 129 -9.88 12.99 15.08
N GLU A 130 -10.15 13.07 16.38
CA GLU A 130 -11.52 13.03 16.87
C GLU A 130 -12.15 14.42 16.71
N GLN A 131 -13.13 14.55 15.81
CA GLN A 131 -13.76 15.84 15.48
C GLN A 131 -14.43 16.54 16.68
N ARG A 132 -14.58 15.83 17.82
CA ARG A 132 -15.17 16.31 19.08
C ARG A 132 -14.15 16.52 20.20
N HIS A 133 -12.85 16.47 19.92
CA HIS A 133 -11.81 16.68 20.93
C HIS A 133 -11.85 18.12 21.45
N GLU A 134 -11.67 18.31 22.76
CA GLU A 134 -11.78 19.62 23.46
C GLU A 134 -10.76 20.69 23.00
N LEU A 135 -9.84 20.34 22.09
CA LEU A 135 -8.80 21.23 21.56
C LEU A 135 -9.10 21.74 20.14
N ASN A 136 -10.28 21.42 19.60
CA ASN A 136 -10.76 21.81 18.27
C ASN A 136 -11.74 22.97 18.32
#